data_AF-A0A7R9ZVS5-F1
#
_entry.id   AF-A0A7R9ZVS5-F1
#
_cell.length_a   1.000
_cell.length_b   1.000
_cell.length_c   1.000
_cell.angle_alpha   90.00
_cell.angle_beta   90.00
_cell.angle_gamma   90.00
#
_symmetry.space_group_name_H-M   'P 1'
#
loop_
_entity.id
_entity.type
_entity.pdbx_description
1 polymer ?
#
loop_
_entity_poly.entity_id
_entity_poly.type
_entity_poly.pdbx_seq_one_letter_code
_entity_poly.pdbx_strand_id
1 'polypeptide(L)'
;KTGMNIFLKGTVPYEELRFREAPLSFSPPENRAGSEKIQTTCYPELTKTLDGFKLSVASGDFAHGEIIVLLGQNGSGKSTLVKMLAGQLKPDENSLSDLSELKVSMKPQEIKVKFQGTVRELLDAKIDAAMRDLQFQFE
;
A
#
# COMPACT_ATOMS: atom_id res chain seq x y z
N LYS A 1 10.09 -17.83 -23.19
CA LYS A 1 9.63 -16.44 -23.49
C LYS A 1 8.19 -16.40 -24.00
N THR A 2 7.77 -17.31 -24.87
CA THR A 2 6.40 -17.37 -25.43
C THR A 2 5.29 -17.54 -24.38
N GLY A 3 5.46 -18.44 -23.41
CA GLY A 3 4.45 -18.68 -22.37
C GLY A 3 4.15 -17.47 -21.46
N MET A 4 5.18 -16.71 -21.07
CA MET A 4 4.98 -15.49 -20.28
C MET A 4 4.18 -14.44 -21.05
N ASN A 5 4.43 -14.25 -22.35
CA ASN A 5 3.67 -13.30 -23.15
C ASN A 5 2.21 -13.73 -23.37
N ILE A 6 1.94 -15.03 -23.46
CA ILE A 6 0.58 -15.59 -23.45
C ILE A 6 -0.12 -15.27 -22.13
N PHE A 7 0.57 -15.49 -21.01
CA PHE A 7 0.06 -15.13 -19.68
C PHE A 7 -0.25 -13.64 -19.54
N LEU A 8 0.65 -12.76 -20.01
CA LEU A 8 0.46 -11.32 -19.97
C LEU A 8 -0.67 -10.84 -20.90
N LYS A 9 -0.89 -11.51 -22.03
CA LYS A 9 -2.01 -11.18 -22.95
C LYS A 9 -3.37 -11.66 -22.43
N GLY A 10 -3.42 -12.73 -21.64
CA GLY A 10 -4.69 -13.27 -21.13
C GLY A 10 -5.43 -14.20 -22.11
N THR A 11 -4.76 -14.60 -23.20
CA THR A 11 -5.33 -15.38 -24.31
C THR A 11 -4.36 -16.47 -24.75
N VAL A 12 -4.87 -17.66 -25.07
CA VAL A 12 -4.17 -18.79 -25.66
C VAL A 12 -4.53 -18.87 -27.14
N PRO A 13 -3.69 -18.34 -28.06
CA PRO A 13 -4.10 -18.13 -29.45
C PRO A 13 -4.41 -19.42 -30.22
N TYR A 14 -3.71 -20.50 -29.91
CA TYR A 14 -3.85 -21.80 -30.59
C TYR A 14 -5.03 -22.63 -30.09
N GLU A 15 -5.64 -22.25 -28.97
CA GLU A 15 -6.87 -22.87 -28.44
C GLU A 15 -8.08 -21.93 -28.56
N GLU A 16 -7.90 -20.75 -29.17
CA GLU A 16 -8.91 -19.69 -29.23
C GLU A 16 -9.52 -19.35 -27.85
N LEU A 17 -8.75 -19.56 -26.77
CA LEU A 17 -9.22 -19.44 -25.40
C LEU A 17 -8.77 -18.11 -24.77
N ARG A 18 -9.68 -17.44 -24.06
CA ARG A 18 -9.38 -16.24 -23.24
C ARG A 18 -9.66 -16.53 -21.77
N PHE A 19 -8.65 -16.34 -20.91
CA PHE A 19 -8.76 -16.56 -19.46
C PHE A 19 -8.66 -15.25 -18.65
N ARG A 20 -8.46 -14.10 -19.31
CA ARG A 20 -8.55 -12.77 -18.69
C ARG A 20 -9.12 -11.75 -19.66
N GLU A 21 -9.94 -10.85 -19.15
CA GLU A 21 -10.55 -9.77 -19.94
C GLU A 21 -9.50 -8.75 -20.40
N ALA A 22 -8.62 -8.25 -19.55
CA ALA A 22 -7.61 -7.27 -19.97
C ALA A 22 -6.20 -7.86 -19.97
N PRO A 23 -5.30 -7.46 -20.89
CA PRO A 23 -3.88 -7.80 -20.78
C PRO A 23 -3.23 -7.08 -19.58
N LEU A 24 -2.17 -7.65 -19.03
CA LEU A 24 -1.31 -6.95 -18.07
C LEU A 24 -0.27 -6.15 -18.84
N SER A 25 -0.27 -4.83 -18.65
CA SER A 25 0.72 -3.91 -19.22
C SER A 25 1.58 -3.30 -18.13
N PHE A 26 2.87 -3.14 -18.42
CA PHE A 26 3.81 -2.41 -17.58
C PHE A 26 4.27 -1.20 -18.37
N SER A 27 3.55 -0.10 -18.22
CA SER A 27 3.98 1.19 -18.75
C SER A 27 4.49 2.03 -17.58
N PRO A 28 5.63 2.73 -17.72
CA PRO A 28 5.95 3.78 -16.78
C PRO A 28 4.79 4.79 -16.77
N PRO A 29 4.39 5.32 -15.60
CA PRO A 29 3.36 6.34 -15.55
C PRO A 29 3.81 7.52 -16.43
N GLU A 30 2.94 8.01 -17.31
CA GLU A 30 3.19 9.28 -17.99
C GLU A 30 3.38 10.36 -16.91
N ASN A 31 4.41 11.19 -17.05
CA ASN A 31 4.69 12.28 -16.11
C ASN A 31 3.45 13.19 -16.02
N ARG A 32 2.64 13.02 -14.97
CA ARG A 32 1.64 14.01 -14.55
C ARG A 32 2.40 15.20 -13.96
N ALA A 33 3.08 15.96 -14.82
CA ALA A 33 3.66 17.24 -14.47
C ALA A 33 2.54 18.28 -14.34
N GLY A 34 1.74 18.12 -13.29
CA GLY A 34 0.87 19.19 -12.78
C GLY A 34 1.70 20.01 -11.80
N SER A 35 1.94 21.26 -12.13
CA SER A 35 2.62 22.25 -11.28
C SER A 35 1.73 22.69 -10.11
N GLU A 36 1.33 21.73 -9.27
CA GLU A 36 0.68 22.01 -7.99
C GLU A 36 1.70 21.86 -6.88
N LYS A 37 1.62 22.72 -5.84
CA LYS A 37 2.48 22.61 -4.66
C LYS A 37 2.28 21.22 -4.06
N ILE A 38 3.28 20.36 -4.22
CA ILE A 38 3.26 19.01 -3.68
C ILE A 38 3.30 19.15 -2.16
N GLN A 39 2.18 18.88 -1.50
CA GLN A 39 2.16 18.74 -0.05
C GLN A 39 3.00 17.51 0.29
N THR A 40 4.14 17.75 0.93
CA THR A 40 5.02 16.70 1.44
C THR A 40 4.76 16.49 2.91
N THR A 41 4.86 15.23 3.35
CA THR A 41 4.88 14.89 4.76
C THR A 41 6.23 14.27 5.09
N CYS A 42 6.88 14.80 6.12
CA CYS A 42 8.19 14.33 6.55
C CYS A 42 8.05 13.42 7.77
N TYR A 43 8.95 12.44 7.87
CA TYR A 43 9.14 11.65 9.08
C TYR A 43 10.61 11.77 9.54
N PRO A 44 10.85 11.88 10.86
CA PRO A 44 12.19 12.01 11.42
C PRO A 44 12.96 10.69 11.33
N GLU A 45 14.22 10.70 11.76
CA GLU A 45 14.96 9.46 11.97
C GLU A 45 14.24 8.58 13.02
N LEU A 46 14.08 7.29 12.70
CA LEU A 46 13.36 6.33 13.55
C LEU A 46 14.27 5.18 13.94
N THR A 47 14.22 4.83 15.23
CA THR A 47 14.87 3.64 15.77
C THR A 47 13.85 2.75 16.45
N LYS A 48 14.00 1.43 16.29
CA LYS A 48 13.17 0.46 16.98
C LYS A 48 13.91 -0.83 17.27
N THR A 49 13.88 -1.24 18.53
CA THR A 49 14.47 -2.49 19.01
C THR A 49 13.37 -3.45 19.41
N LEU A 50 13.37 -4.65 18.84
CA LEU A 50 12.43 -5.73 19.13
C LEU A 50 13.20 -7.05 19.22
N ASP A 51 13.11 -7.76 20.34
CA ASP A 51 13.67 -9.10 20.53
C ASP A 51 15.14 -9.26 20.04
N GLY A 52 15.99 -8.26 20.33
CA GLY A 52 17.40 -8.24 19.93
C GLY A 52 17.68 -7.77 18.50
N PHE A 53 16.64 -7.52 17.70
CA PHE A 53 16.76 -6.87 16.40
C PHE A 53 16.62 -5.35 16.53
N LYS A 54 17.59 -4.59 16.02
CA LYS A 54 17.55 -3.13 15.96
C LYS A 54 17.33 -2.65 14.52
N LEU A 55 16.24 -1.93 14.31
CA LEU A 55 15.92 -1.22 13.07
C LEU A 55 16.31 0.25 13.24
N SER A 56 17.07 0.77 12.28
CA SER A 56 17.36 2.20 12.13
C SER A 56 16.89 2.67 10.75
N VAL A 57 16.12 3.74 10.70
CA VAL A 57 15.54 4.30 9.47
C VAL A 57 15.90 5.78 9.42
N ALA A 58 16.62 6.19 8.38
CA ALA A 58 16.91 7.60 8.14
C ALA A 58 15.63 8.40 7.93
N SER A 59 15.65 9.69 8.28
CA SER A 59 14.54 10.61 7.98
C SER A 59 14.25 10.64 6.48
N GLY A 60 13.00 10.88 6.13
CA GLY A 60 12.59 11.04 4.74
C GLY A 60 11.27 11.79 4.64
N ASP A 61 10.86 12.01 3.41
CA ASP A 61 9.61 12.67 3.06
C ASP A 61 8.86 11.86 2.01
N PHE A 62 7.55 12.04 1.97
CA PHE A 62 6.69 11.49 0.94
C PHE A 62 5.72 12.54 0.42
N ALA A 63 5.55 12.54 -0.89
CA ALA A 63 4.66 13.45 -1.60
C ALA A 63 3.23 12.91 -1.68
N HIS A 64 2.24 13.82 -1.71
CA HIS A 64 0.86 13.44 -1.96
C HIS A 64 0.73 12.71 -3.31
N GLY A 65 0.15 11.51 -3.31
CA GLY A 65 -0.03 10.68 -4.50
C GLY A 65 1.21 9.88 -4.91
N GLU A 66 2.29 9.96 -4.16
CA GLU A 66 3.50 9.16 -4.39
C GLU A 66 3.28 7.70 -4.00
N ILE A 67 3.84 6.79 -4.80
CA ILE A 67 3.88 5.36 -4.50
C ILE A 67 5.31 4.99 -4.13
N ILE A 68 5.53 4.70 -2.84
CA ILE A 68 6.83 4.27 -2.33
C ILE A 68 6.86 2.75 -2.21
N VAL A 69 7.90 2.12 -2.78
CA VAL A 69 8.11 0.68 -2.72
C VAL A 69 9.19 0.35 -1.70
N LEU A 70 8.83 -0.40 -0.65
CA LEU A 70 9.78 -0.91 0.34
C LEU A 70 10.31 -2.29 -0.08
N LEU A 71 11.60 -2.38 -0.38
CA LEU A 71 12.28 -3.62 -0.78
C LEU A 71 13.25 -4.11 0.32
N GLY A 72 13.51 -5.41 0.34
CA GLY A 72 14.46 -6.04 1.27
C GLY A 72 14.02 -7.44 1.71
N GLN A 73 14.93 -8.19 2.32
CA GLN A 73 14.67 -9.57 2.78
C GLN A 73 13.63 -9.63 3.90
N ASN A 74 13.00 -10.80 4.10
CA ASN A 74 12.14 -11.00 5.27
C ASN A 74 12.95 -10.80 6.56
N GLY A 75 12.36 -10.13 7.55
CA GLY A 75 13.06 -9.75 8.77
C GLY A 75 13.82 -8.42 8.70
N SER A 76 13.90 -7.74 7.54
CA SER A 76 14.59 -6.44 7.41
C SER A 76 13.86 -5.25 8.07
N GLY A 77 12.75 -5.47 8.78
CA GLY A 77 12.01 -4.41 9.47
C GLY A 77 10.99 -3.62 8.64
N LYS A 78 10.69 -4.00 7.39
CA LYS A 78 9.68 -3.31 6.54
C LYS A 78 8.31 -3.17 7.22
N SER A 79 7.77 -4.28 7.71
CA SER A 79 6.47 -4.27 8.39
C SER A 79 6.53 -3.49 9.71
N THR A 80 7.70 -3.42 10.35
CA THR A 80 7.94 -2.61 11.55
C THR A 80 7.89 -1.12 11.21
N LEU A 81 8.55 -0.68 10.13
CA LEU A 81 8.48 0.69 9.64
C LEU A 81 7.04 1.10 9.32
N VAL A 82 6.30 0.28 8.57
CA VAL A 82 4.89 0.57 8.23
C VAL A 82 4.03 0.71 9.48
N LYS A 83 4.22 -0.15 10.50
CA LYS A 83 3.50 -0.04 11.78
C LYS A 83 3.86 1.23 12.56
N MET A 84 5.12 1.67 12.49
CA MET A 84 5.55 2.93 13.12
C MET A 84 4.90 4.13 12.45
N LEU A 85 4.97 4.22 11.12
CA LEU A 85 4.32 5.29 10.35
C LEU A 85 2.79 5.29 10.55
N ALA A 86 2.17 4.12 10.74
CA ALA A 86 0.75 3.98 11.05
C ALA A 86 0.37 4.29 12.52
N GLY A 87 1.35 4.67 13.36
CA GLY A 87 1.13 4.93 14.79
C GLY A 87 0.78 3.69 15.63
N GLN A 88 0.81 2.49 15.06
CA GLN A 88 0.52 1.23 15.76
C GLN A 88 1.70 0.73 16.60
N LEU A 89 2.90 1.22 16.31
CA LEU A 89 4.12 0.93 17.05
C LEU A 89 4.88 2.23 17.30
N LYS A 90 5.24 2.50 18.55
CA LYS A 90 6.04 3.69 18.87
C LYS A 90 7.53 3.40 18.62
N PRO A 91 8.29 4.30 17.98
CA PRO A 91 9.75 4.21 17.94
C PRO A 91 10.35 4.31 19.35
N ASP A 92 11.62 3.93 19.51
CA ASP A 92 12.33 3.94 20.80
C ASP A 92 12.76 5.37 21.17
N GLU A 93 13.31 6.09 20.20
CA GLU A 93 13.75 7.46 20.31
C GLU A 93 12.94 8.28 19.29
N ASN A 94 12.47 9.46 19.70
CA ASN A 94 11.56 10.36 18.98
C ASN A 94 10.05 10.01 19.07
N SER A 95 9.20 11.02 18.93
CA SER A 95 7.74 10.86 18.84
C SER A 95 7.29 11.30 17.45
N LEU A 96 6.44 10.50 16.81
CA LEU A 96 5.88 10.78 15.48
C LEU A 96 4.69 11.76 15.54
N SER A 97 4.76 12.78 16.39
CA SER A 97 3.64 13.70 16.66
C SER A 97 3.08 14.34 15.39
N ASP A 98 3.92 14.65 14.39
CA ASP A 98 3.48 15.29 13.15
C ASP A 98 2.80 14.31 12.17
N LEU A 99 3.06 13.01 12.27
CA LEU A 99 2.34 11.99 11.47
C LEU A 99 0.96 11.65 12.06
N SER A 100 0.68 12.07 13.29
CA SER A 100 -0.55 11.69 14.00
C SER A 100 -1.84 12.25 13.37
N GLU A 101 -1.74 13.25 12.50
CA GLU A 101 -2.88 13.81 11.74
C GLU A 101 -3.26 12.97 10.50
N LEU A 102 -2.38 12.06 10.04
CA LEU A 102 -2.67 11.25 8.87
C LEU A 102 -3.62 10.10 9.21
N LYS A 103 -4.73 10.03 8.47
CA LYS A 103 -5.62 8.85 8.49
C LYS A 103 -4.99 7.71 7.70
N VAL A 104 -4.35 6.79 8.42
CA VAL A 104 -3.66 5.64 7.80
C VAL A 104 -4.61 4.45 7.64
N SER A 105 -4.71 3.93 6.42
CA SER A 105 -5.33 2.63 6.13
C SER A 105 -4.25 1.58 5.92
N MET A 106 -4.38 0.43 6.59
CA MET A 106 -3.37 -0.63 6.54
C MET A 106 -4.00 -1.97 6.20
N LYS A 107 -3.40 -2.67 5.22
CA LYS A 107 -3.71 -4.06 4.91
C LYS A 107 -2.69 -4.97 5.63
N PRO A 108 -3.12 -5.82 6.57
CA PRO A 108 -2.21 -6.73 7.26
C PRO A 108 -1.66 -7.79 6.29
N GLN A 109 -0.42 -8.23 6.55
CA GLN A 109 0.24 -9.28 5.77
C GLN A 109 -0.43 -10.65 5.96
N GLU A 110 -0.88 -10.97 7.18
CA GLU A 110 -1.69 -12.16 7.48
C GLU A 110 -3.17 -11.79 7.52
N ILE A 111 -4.00 -12.50 6.73
CA ILE A 111 -5.45 -12.34 6.74
C ILE A 111 -6.03 -13.34 7.74
N LYS A 112 -6.58 -12.83 8.85
CA LYS A 112 -7.36 -13.61 9.81
C LYS A 112 -8.80 -13.14 9.74
N VAL A 113 -9.74 -14.06 9.57
CA VAL A 113 -11.17 -13.74 9.55
C VAL A 113 -11.59 -13.41 10.98
N LYS A 114 -11.84 -12.12 11.24
CA LYS A 114 -12.25 -11.62 12.57
C LYS A 114 -13.70 -11.11 12.60
N PHE A 115 -14.31 -10.92 11.43
CA PHE A 115 -15.67 -10.41 11.31
C PHE A 115 -16.64 -11.58 11.15
N GLN A 116 -17.73 -11.54 11.90
CA GLN A 116 -18.85 -12.48 11.78
C GLN A 116 -19.95 -11.78 10.99
N GLY A 117 -20.37 -12.38 9.87
CA GLY A 117 -21.36 -11.78 8.96
C GLY A 117 -20.97 -11.93 7.50
N THR A 118 -21.69 -11.23 6.62
CA THR A 118 -21.43 -11.25 5.18
C THR A 118 -20.33 -10.25 4.78
N VAL A 119 -19.74 -10.45 3.60
CA VAL A 119 -18.75 -9.49 3.04
C VAL A 119 -19.38 -8.11 2.84
N ARG A 120 -20.67 -8.06 2.46
CA ARG A 120 -21.41 -6.80 2.31
C ARG A 120 -21.46 -6.02 3.62
N GLU A 121 -21.87 -6.67 4.71
CA GLU A 121 -21.94 -6.04 6.04
C GLU A 121 -20.57 -5.53 6.51
N LEU A 122 -19.49 -6.25 6.22
CA LEU A 122 -18.14 -5.80 6.55
C LEU A 122 -17.74 -4.53 5.79
N LEU A 123 -18.06 -4.46 4.49
CA LEU A 123 -17.74 -3.30 3.68
C LEU A 123 -18.59 -2.10 4.11
N ASP A 124 -19.89 -2.28 4.30
CA ASP A 124 -20.78 -1.22 4.80
C ASP A 124 -20.24 -0.70 6.15
N ALA A 125 -19.88 -1.59 7.09
CA ALA A 125 -19.35 -1.16 8.39
C ALA A 125 -18.01 -0.40 8.33
N LYS A 126 -17.20 -0.58 7.28
CA LYS A 126 -15.85 0.02 7.19
C LYS A 126 -15.75 1.21 6.26
N ILE A 127 -16.56 1.24 5.21
CA ILE A 127 -16.43 2.20 4.13
C ILE A 127 -17.79 2.73 3.65
N ASP A 128 -18.91 2.60 4.37
CA ASP A 128 -20.24 3.08 3.92
C ASP A 128 -20.22 4.54 3.43
N ALA A 129 -19.52 5.45 4.13
CA ALA A 129 -19.37 6.83 3.66
C ALA A 129 -18.56 6.96 2.35
N ALA A 130 -17.54 6.13 2.16
CA ALA A 130 -16.70 6.12 0.96
C ALA A 130 -17.34 5.33 -0.21
N MET A 131 -18.19 4.33 0.07
CA MET A 131 -18.97 3.62 -0.95
C MET A 131 -20.06 4.51 -1.57
N ARG A 132 -20.49 5.54 -0.83
CA ARG A 132 -21.40 6.58 -1.32
C ARG A 132 -20.68 7.70 -2.07
N ASP A 133 -19.34 7.69 -2.07
CA ASP A 133 -18.55 8.63 -2.86
C ASP A 133 -18.71 8.28 -4.35
N LEU A 134 -19.03 9.28 -5.16
CA LEU A 134 -19.20 9.16 -6.60
C LEU A 134 -17.95 8.59 -7.28
N GLN A 135 -16.76 8.78 -6.69
CA GLN A 135 -15.51 8.20 -7.21
C GLN A 135 -15.46 6.67 -7.14
N PHE A 136 -16.21 6.02 -6.26
CA PHE A 136 -16.33 4.56 -6.18
C PHE A 136 -17.54 4.00 -6.96
N GLN A 137 -18.36 4.87 -7.57
CA GLN A 137 -19.55 4.48 -8.32
C GLN A 137 -19.33 4.39 -9.83
N PHE A 138 -18.13 4.69 -10.31
CA PHE A 138 -17.76 4.53 -11.72
C PHE A 138 -16.83 3.33 -11.90
N GLU A 139 -17.44 2.18 -12.16
CA GLU A 139 -17.02 1.17 -13.13
C GLU A 139 -18.24 0.35 -13.56
#